data_AF-A0A955XWE2-F1
#
_entry.id   AF-A0A955XWE2-F1
#
_cell.length_a   1.000
_cell.length_b   1.000
_cell.length_c   1.000
_cell.angle_alpha   90.00
_cell.angle_beta   90.00
_cell.angle_gamma   90.00
#
_symmetry.space_group_name_H-M   'P 1'
#
loop_
_entity.id
_entity.type
_entity.pdbx_description
1 polymer ?
#
loop_
_entity_poly.entity_id
_entity_poly.type
_entity_poly.pdbx_seq_one_letter_code
_entity_poly.pdbx_strand_id
1 'polypeptide(L)'
;MKVSELLDPDHELDLTLAAGESGVKGSIDSHQVQKSGLAMTGYTKYIYPGWIQILGNSEVSYLNTLPEERRREILVALCEVDV
;
A
#
# COMPACT_ATOMS: atom_id res chain seq x y z
N MET A 1 -2.96 12.91 9.18
CA MET A 1 -1.48 12.91 9.23
C MET A 1 -0.96 13.02 7.81
N LYS A 2 0.19 13.64 7.54
CA LYS A 2 0.77 13.62 6.18
C LYS A 2 1.70 12.41 6.01
N VAL A 3 1.79 11.86 4.80
CA VAL A 3 2.77 10.80 4.50
C VAL A 3 4.19 11.28 4.80
N SER A 4 4.50 12.56 4.53
CA SER A 4 5.79 13.17 4.87
C SER A 4 6.16 13.10 6.36
N GLU A 5 5.18 13.08 7.27
CA GLU A 5 5.44 13.01 8.72
C GLU A 5 5.89 11.60 9.14
N LEU A 6 5.44 10.55 8.44
CA LEU A 6 5.89 9.17 8.68
C LEU A 6 7.28 8.88 8.11
N LEU A 7 7.72 9.66 7.12
CA LEU A 7 9.04 9.55 6.49
C LEU A 7 10.10 10.40 7.21
N ASP A 8 9.75 11.07 8.30
CA ASP A 8 10.72 11.84 9.09
C ASP A 8 11.78 10.88 9.66
N PRO A 9 13.09 11.18 9.49
CA PRO A 9 14.17 10.35 10.03
C PRO A 9 14.10 10.12 11.54
N ASP A 10 13.51 11.05 12.29
CA ASP A 10 13.34 10.94 13.74
C ASP A 10 12.07 10.15 14.12
N HIS A 11 11.29 9.67 13.15
CA HIS A 11 10.10 8.87 13.38
C HIS A 11 10.45 7.41 13.71
N GLU A 12 9.75 6.83 14.69
CA GLU A 12 10.01 5.48 15.22
C GLU A 12 9.90 4.31 14.22
N LEU A 13 9.39 4.56 13.01
CA LEU A 13 9.11 3.53 12.01
C LEU A 13 10.26 3.29 11.03
N ASP A 14 11.26 4.20 10.99
CA ASP A 14 12.46 4.10 10.14
C ASP A 14 12.11 3.74 8.68
N LEU A 15 11.21 4.51 8.08
CA LEU A 15 10.70 4.24 6.74
C LEU A 15 11.61 4.86 5.69
N THR A 16 11.87 4.09 4.63
CA THR A 16 12.57 4.59 3.43
C THR A 16 11.60 4.69 2.27
N LEU A 17 11.57 5.83 1.60
CA LEU A 17 10.80 6.01 0.37
C LEU A 17 11.47 5.22 -0.78
N ALA A 18 10.79 4.19 -1.29
CA ALA A 18 11.28 3.39 -2.41
C ALA A 18 10.80 3.91 -3.78
N ALA A 19 9.62 4.54 -3.84
CA ALA A 19 9.01 5.12 -5.03
C ALA A 19 7.84 6.04 -4.64
N GLY A 20 7.32 6.82 -5.60
CA GLY A 20 6.06 7.56 -5.43
C GLY A 20 6.23 8.92 -4.75
N GLU A 21 7.34 9.62 -5.01
CA GLU A 21 7.69 10.93 -4.47
C GLU A 21 6.54 11.95 -4.60
N SER A 22 5.76 11.87 -5.68
CA SER A 22 4.60 12.73 -5.90
C SER A 22 3.49 12.52 -4.87
N GLY A 23 3.35 11.32 -4.30
CA GLY A 23 2.32 10.94 -3.34
C GLY A 23 2.64 11.31 -1.88
N VAL A 24 3.88 11.73 -1.58
CA VAL A 24 4.32 12.06 -0.21
C VAL A 24 3.55 13.22 0.42
N LYS A 25 2.91 14.05 -0.40
CA LYS A 25 2.05 15.15 0.07
C LYS A 25 0.63 14.70 0.44
N GLY A 26 0.29 13.43 0.19
CA GLY A 26 -1.01 12.85 0.49
C GLY A 26 -1.33 12.87 1.99
N SER A 27 -2.63 12.90 2.30
CA SER A 27 -3.13 12.79 3.66
C SER A 27 -3.48 11.34 4.00
N ILE A 28 -3.15 10.97 5.23
CA ILE A 28 -3.60 9.75 5.87
C ILE A 28 -4.76 10.16 6.77
N ASP A 29 -5.95 9.72 6.39
CA ASP A 29 -7.23 10.15 6.95
C ASP A 29 -7.77 9.16 7.97
N SER A 30 -7.13 7.99 8.10
CA SER A 30 -7.49 6.95 9.05
C SER A 30 -6.28 6.45 9.83
N HIS A 31 -6.49 6.18 11.11
CA HIS A 31 -5.52 5.50 11.97
C HIS A 31 -5.57 3.97 11.81
N GLN A 32 -6.48 3.46 10.95
CA GLN A 32 -6.60 2.03 10.70
C GLN A 32 -5.58 1.56 9.66
N VAL A 33 -4.96 0.44 9.96
CA VAL A 33 -4.09 -0.30 9.05
C VAL A 33 -4.91 -1.37 8.35
N GLN A 34 -4.76 -1.47 7.03
CA GLN A 34 -5.43 -2.50 6.24
C GLN A 34 -4.48 -3.64 5.88
N LYS A 35 -4.89 -4.87 6.22
CA LYS A 35 -4.28 -6.09 5.69
C LYS A 35 -4.93 -6.44 4.35
N SER A 36 -4.16 -6.34 3.27
CA SER A 36 -4.67 -6.39 1.90
C SER A 36 -4.94 -7.81 1.37
N GLY A 37 -5.14 -8.82 2.23
CA GLY A 37 -5.25 -10.22 1.81
C GLY A 37 -6.33 -10.51 0.76
N LEU A 38 -7.48 -9.83 0.84
CA LEU A 38 -8.54 -9.94 -0.20
C LEU A 38 -8.19 -9.16 -1.47
N ALA A 39 -7.59 -7.98 -1.33
CA ALA A 39 -7.12 -7.18 -2.46
C ALA A 39 -6.11 -7.94 -3.31
N MET A 40 -5.27 -8.77 -2.68
CA MET A 40 -4.30 -9.61 -3.38
C MET A 40 -4.96 -10.64 -4.30
N THR A 41 -6.23 -11.00 -4.14
CA THR A 41 -6.94 -11.87 -5.08
C THR A 41 -7.50 -11.11 -6.31
N GLY A 42 -7.34 -9.78 -6.34
CA GLY A 42 -7.95 -8.87 -7.32
C GLY A 42 -9.28 -8.28 -6.84
N TYR A 43 -9.66 -8.50 -5.57
CA TYR A 43 -10.88 -7.94 -4.99
C TYR A 43 -10.57 -6.64 -4.23
N THR A 44 -10.52 -5.52 -4.95
CA THR A 44 -10.10 -4.21 -4.42
C THR A 44 -11.24 -3.41 -3.76
N LYS A 45 -12.47 -3.92 -3.74
CA LYS A 45 -13.66 -3.21 -3.22
C LYS A 45 -13.56 -2.78 -1.74
N TYR A 46 -12.65 -3.38 -0.98
CA TYR A 46 -12.41 -3.04 0.43
C TYR A 46 -11.14 -2.22 0.64
N ILE A 47 -10.51 -1.69 -0.40
CA ILE A 47 -9.44 -0.72 -0.27
C ILE A 47 -10.08 0.65 -0.12
N TYR A 48 -9.71 1.34 0.94
CA TYR A 48 -10.23 2.66 1.26
C TYR A 48 -9.15 3.72 1.01
N PRO A 49 -9.47 4.81 0.29
CA PRO A 49 -8.57 5.95 0.15
C PRO A 49 -8.14 6.49 1.52
N GLY A 50 -6.90 6.98 1.61
CA GLY A 50 -6.34 7.55 2.85
C GLY A 50 -6.04 6.54 3.97
N TRP A 51 -6.16 5.24 3.73
CA TRP A 51 -5.75 4.18 4.65
C TRP A 51 -4.39 3.60 4.24
N ILE A 52 -3.50 3.42 5.23
CA ILE A 52 -2.19 2.81 4.99
C ILE A 52 -2.37 1.31 4.75
N GLN A 53 -1.88 0.85 3.60
CA GLN A 53 -1.80 -0.57 3.25
C GLN A 53 -0.45 -1.14 3.72
N ILE A 54 -0.46 -2.31 4.36
CA ILE A 54 0.75 -3.03 4.74
C ILE A 54 0.80 -4.37 4.00
N LEU A 55 1.87 -4.57 3.22
CA LEU A 55 2.18 -5.85 2.59
C LEU A 55 3.26 -6.56 3.41
N GLY A 56 2.85 -7.58 4.16
CA GLY A 56 3.75 -8.41 4.93
C GLY A 56 4.27 -9.60 4.13
N ASN A 57 4.98 -10.50 4.83
CA ASN A 57 5.56 -11.69 4.21
C ASN A 57 4.52 -12.59 3.53
N SER A 58 3.33 -12.73 4.12
CA SER A 58 2.27 -13.58 3.56
C SER A 58 1.72 -13.02 2.24
N GLU A 59 1.47 -11.71 2.19
CA GLU A 59 1.00 -11.03 0.98
C GLU A 59 2.05 -11.10 -0.13
N VAL A 60 3.31 -10.81 0.19
CA VAL A 60 4.42 -10.89 -0.76
C VAL A 60 4.63 -12.32 -1.25
N SER A 61 4.57 -13.30 -0.36
CA SER A 61 4.71 -14.72 -0.72
C SER A 61 3.59 -15.15 -1.67
N TYR A 62 2.34 -14.75 -1.41
CA TYR A 62 1.22 -15.03 -2.29
C TYR A 62 1.41 -14.39 -3.68
N LEU A 63 1.76 -13.10 -3.74
CA LEU A 63 2.04 -12.41 -5.01
C LEU A 63 3.11 -13.15 -5.82
N ASN A 64 4.14 -13.67 -5.15
CA ASN A 64 5.20 -14.45 -5.79
C ASN A 64 4.75 -15.79 -6.37
N THR A 65 3.65 -16.37 -5.90
CA THR A 65 3.07 -17.59 -6.48
C THR A 65 2.31 -17.35 -7.78
N LEU A 66 1.94 -16.10 -8.06
CA LEU A 66 1.13 -15.74 -9.24
C LEU A 66 1.99 -15.57 -10.50
N PRO A 67 1.44 -15.85 -11.69
CA PRO A 67 2.00 -15.42 -12.97
C PRO A 67 2.23 -13.90 -12.98
N GLU A 68 3.29 -13.47 -13.67
CA GLU A 68 3.72 -12.07 -13.73
C GLU A 68 2.59 -11.12 -14.15
N GLU A 69 1.84 -11.48 -15.19
CA GLU A 69 0.72 -10.70 -15.70
C GLU A 69 -0.35 -10.49 -14.62
N ARG A 70 -0.77 -11.57 -13.94
CA ARG A 70 -1.78 -11.50 -12.88
C ARG A 70 -1.29 -10.67 -11.69
N ARG A 71 -0.02 -10.83 -11.31
CA ARG A 71 0.59 -10.04 -10.24
C ARG A 71 0.57 -8.55 -10.58
N ARG A 72 0.90 -8.20 -11.82
CA ARG A 72 0.88 -6.82 -12.31
C ARG A 72 -0.52 -6.24 -12.29
N GLU A 73 -1.53 -6.97 -12.75
CA GLU A 73 -2.94 -6.53 -12.70
C GLU A 73 -3.36 -6.15 -11.27
N ILE A 74 -3.06 -7.02 -10.30
CA ILE A 74 -3.42 -6.80 -8.89
C ILE A 74 -2.71 -5.56 -8.32
N LEU A 75 -1.41 -5.40 -8.59
CA LEU A 75 -0.63 -4.26 -8.08
C LEU A 75 -1.08 -2.94 -8.70
N VAL A 76 -1.39 -2.92 -10.00
CA VAL A 76 -1.96 -1.73 -10.67
C VAL A 76 -3.29 -1.37 -10.03
N ALA A 77 -4.19 -2.34 -9.87
CA ALA A 77 -5.49 -2.11 -9.26
C ALA A 77 -5.38 -1.64 -7.80
N LEU A 78 -4.34 -2.03 -7.06
CA LEU A 78 -4.06 -1.53 -5.70
C LEU A 78 -3.70 -0.03 -5.71
N CYS A 79 -2.89 0.39 -6.69
CA CYS A 79 -2.41 1.77 -6.82
C CYS A 79 -3.45 2.73 -7.43
N GLU A 80 -4.49 2.22 -8.09
CA GLU A 80 -5.55 3.03 -8.69
C GLU A 80 -6.63 3.49 -7.71
N VAL A 81 -6.69 2.94 -6.49
CA VAL A 81 -7.76 3.25 -5.52
C VAL A 81 -7.65 4.66 -4.93
N ASP A 82 -6.56 5.38 -5.22
CA ASP A 82 -6.26 6.71 -4.69
C ASP A 82 -6.65 7.87 -5.64
N VAL A 83 -7.47 7.60 -6.68
CA VAL A 83 -7.97 8.62 -7.64
C VAL A 83 -9.42 9.01 -7.38
#